data_AF-X6NXZ4-F1
#
_entry.id   AF-X6NXZ4-F1
#
_cell.length_a   1.000
_cell.length_b   1.000
_cell.length_c   1.000
_cell.angle_alpha   90.00
_cell.angle_beta   90.00
_cell.angle_gamma   90.00
#
_symmetry.space_group_name_H-M   'P 1'
#
loop_
_entity.id
_entity.type
_entity.pdbx_description
1 polymer ?
#
loop_
_entity_poly.entity_id
_entity_poly.type
_entity_poly.pdbx_seq_one_letter_code
_entity_poly.pdbx_strand_id
1 'polypeptide(L)'
;MSVIDLRPFSKKRINQYIDKFMKMNKKSKWNENLSWTTQQYAAALKKYPSLYKMMEEPFLLRMILTILPSFSKQYPLATKISKAQVYEAFNKQWIDSRVKKIANQLKEMHPQKIKFAFQQYCQELAFEMFIQGNQTAIENDKEYKKINICTKPDPTIEMEIKCVEKKSKNMNLTQNVWERYFNGDSIAKYVLRRVGDNEYQFLHKSCQEYYASQKIIFDIISWTSDMIDIDDQEFQKQFEQYIPNLSINCKLLNEEIGIIQFIAERIHDTNKIYTNLESRLFRIIKASKNSEHINIAAANAITILNSANVNMNDKDWSNIKIPGAILDRAFLEGTNFTNANLDNVHFVQACLNKANFTNASMKG
;
A
#
# COMPACT_ATOMS: atom_id res chain seq x y z
N MET A 1 28.37 -13.21 -7.69
CA MET A 1 27.43 -13.45 -6.58
C MET A 1 26.45 -14.53 -7.02
N SER A 2 26.33 -15.63 -6.29
CA SER A 2 25.28 -16.62 -6.55
C SER A 2 23.93 -16.04 -6.16
N VAL A 3 23.04 -15.82 -7.12
CA VAL A 3 21.66 -15.43 -6.85
C VAL A 3 20.96 -16.64 -6.22
N ILE A 4 20.64 -16.56 -4.93
CA ILE A 4 19.85 -17.58 -4.23
C ILE A 4 18.39 -17.34 -4.65
N ASP A 5 17.86 -18.18 -5.53
CA ASP A 5 16.47 -18.11 -5.97
C ASP A 5 15.58 -18.99 -5.10
N LEU A 6 14.60 -18.37 -4.43
CA LEU A 6 13.61 -19.07 -3.61
C LEU A 6 12.51 -19.63 -4.50
N ARG A 7 12.60 -20.93 -4.80
CA ARG A 7 11.60 -21.60 -5.63
C ARG A 7 10.21 -21.63 -4.96
N PRO A 8 9.13 -21.46 -5.75
CA PRO A 8 7.76 -21.62 -5.27
C PRO A 8 7.50 -23.01 -4.67
N PHE A 9 6.57 -23.10 -3.73
CA PHE A 9 6.19 -24.38 -3.13
C PHE A 9 5.45 -25.27 -4.13
N SER A 10 5.90 -26.53 -4.22
CA SER A 10 5.15 -27.57 -4.94
C SER A 10 3.86 -27.93 -4.18
N LYS A 11 2.88 -28.50 -4.89
CA LYS A 11 1.62 -29.00 -4.29
C LYS A 11 1.86 -29.91 -3.08
N LYS A 12 2.90 -30.77 -3.14
CA LYS A 12 3.30 -31.63 -2.02
C LYS A 12 3.76 -30.82 -0.80
N ARG A 13 4.59 -29.80 -1.00
CA ARG A 13 5.06 -28.90 0.06
C ARG A 13 3.92 -28.10 0.68
N ILE A 14 2.97 -27.62 -0.15
CA ILE A 14 1.77 -26.92 0.33
C ILE A 14 0.97 -27.82 1.27
N ASN A 15 0.68 -29.07 0.89
CA ASN A 15 -0.06 -30.00 1.73
C ASN A 15 0.68 -30.32 3.04
N GLN A 16 1.99 -30.57 2.98
CA GLN A 16 2.82 -30.78 4.18
C GLN A 16 2.83 -29.56 5.12
N TYR A 17 2.84 -28.36 4.55
CA TYR A 17 2.78 -27.12 5.33
C TYR A 17 1.42 -26.98 6.02
N ILE A 18 0.31 -27.27 5.32
CA ILE A 18 -1.04 -27.25 5.91
C ILE A 18 -1.09 -28.19 7.12
N ASP A 19 -0.60 -29.42 6.98
CA ASP A 19 -0.58 -30.39 8.10
C ASP A 19 0.23 -29.87 9.29
N LYS A 20 1.39 -29.25 9.04
CA LYS A 20 2.23 -28.65 10.09
C LYS A 20 1.54 -27.46 10.76
N PHE A 21 0.92 -26.59 9.97
CA PHE A 21 0.15 -25.44 10.45
C PHE A 21 -0.98 -25.89 11.40
N MET A 22 -1.70 -26.95 11.05
CA MET A 22 -2.74 -27.54 11.89
C MET A 22 -2.20 -28.05 13.23
N LYS A 23 -1.07 -28.76 13.22
CA LYS A 23 -0.43 -29.28 14.44
C LYS A 23 0.04 -28.16 15.37
N MET A 24 0.54 -27.06 14.82
CA MET A 24 1.00 -25.91 15.59
C MET A 24 -0.16 -25.14 16.23
N ASN A 25 -1.24 -24.88 15.49
CA ASN A 25 -2.36 -24.09 16.01
C ASN A 25 -3.12 -24.77 17.15
N LYS A 26 -3.19 -26.11 17.18
CA LYS A 26 -3.76 -26.85 18.32
C LYS A 26 -3.03 -26.60 19.65
N LYS A 27 -1.77 -26.12 19.63
CA LYS A 27 -0.95 -25.86 20.82
C LYS A 27 -0.87 -24.38 21.23
N SER A 28 -1.30 -23.45 20.38
CA SER A 28 -1.09 -22.01 20.61
C SER A 28 -2.37 -21.27 21.00
N LYS A 29 -2.34 -20.51 22.11
CA LYS A 29 -3.42 -19.59 22.56
C LYS A 29 -3.68 -18.40 21.62
N TRP A 30 -2.97 -18.29 20.50
CA TRP A 30 -3.12 -17.15 19.58
C TRP A 30 -4.44 -17.16 18.80
N ASN A 31 -5.11 -18.32 18.68
CA ASN A 31 -6.33 -18.46 17.91
C ASN A 31 -7.30 -19.43 18.59
N GLU A 32 -7.99 -18.99 19.65
CA GLU A 32 -9.08 -19.76 20.27
C GLU A 32 -10.22 -20.11 19.28
N ASN A 33 -10.27 -19.44 18.11
CA ASN A 33 -11.31 -19.59 17.09
C ASN A 33 -10.95 -20.46 15.87
N LEU A 34 -9.76 -21.09 15.83
CA LEU A 34 -9.32 -21.92 14.70
C LEU A 34 -9.61 -23.40 14.95
N SER A 35 -10.90 -23.76 14.99
CA SER A 35 -11.39 -25.13 15.18
C SER A 35 -11.47 -25.97 13.90
N TRP A 36 -11.01 -25.43 12.76
CA TRP A 36 -11.19 -26.08 11.48
C TRP A 36 -10.41 -27.40 11.34
N THR A 37 -10.99 -28.40 10.68
CA THR A 37 -10.34 -29.66 10.33
C THR A 37 -9.62 -29.57 8.98
N THR A 38 -8.70 -30.49 8.68
CA THR A 38 -8.02 -30.56 7.37
C THR A 38 -9.03 -30.64 6.21
N GLN A 39 -10.14 -31.37 6.40
CA GLN A 39 -11.21 -31.48 5.42
C GLN A 39 -11.91 -30.14 5.18
N GLN A 40 -12.14 -29.34 6.23
CA GLN A 40 -12.75 -28.01 6.11
C GLN A 40 -11.83 -27.04 5.35
N TYR A 41 -10.53 -27.06 5.63
CA TYR A 41 -9.55 -26.29 4.86
C TYR A 41 -9.52 -26.69 3.39
N ALA A 42 -9.44 -27.99 3.10
CA ALA A 42 -9.42 -28.48 1.73
C ALA A 42 -10.72 -28.12 0.98
N ALA A 43 -11.88 -28.26 1.63
CA ALA A 43 -13.17 -27.89 1.07
C ALA A 43 -13.27 -26.38 0.80
N ALA A 44 -12.73 -25.54 1.69
CA ALA A 44 -12.72 -24.10 1.51
C ALA A 44 -11.78 -23.66 0.38
N LEU A 45 -10.57 -24.23 0.29
CA LEU A 45 -9.62 -23.91 -0.79
C LEU A 45 -10.14 -24.32 -2.17
N LYS A 46 -10.89 -25.42 -2.27
CA LYS A 46 -11.57 -25.81 -3.51
C LYS A 46 -12.55 -24.75 -4.03
N LYS A 47 -13.12 -23.92 -3.14
CA LYS A 47 -14.06 -22.85 -3.51
C LYS A 47 -13.36 -21.63 -4.12
N TYR A 48 -12.04 -21.50 -3.95
CA TYR A 48 -11.27 -20.31 -4.33
C TYR A 48 -10.02 -20.69 -5.15
N PRO A 49 -10.18 -21.07 -6.43
CA PRO A 49 -9.06 -21.52 -7.27
C PRO A 49 -7.96 -20.47 -7.45
N SER A 50 -8.31 -19.19 -7.40
CA SER A 50 -7.38 -18.05 -7.50
C SER A 50 -6.31 -18.05 -6.40
N LEU A 51 -6.58 -18.65 -5.24
CA LEU A 51 -5.63 -18.70 -4.13
C LEU A 51 -4.47 -19.68 -4.37
N TYR A 52 -4.62 -20.69 -5.24
CA TYR A 52 -3.59 -21.73 -5.40
C TYR A 52 -2.25 -21.16 -5.87
N LYS A 53 -2.26 -20.20 -6.81
CA LYS A 53 -1.03 -19.56 -7.29
C LYS A 53 -0.35 -18.75 -6.17
N MET A 54 -1.13 -18.08 -5.33
CA MET A 54 -0.61 -17.31 -4.19
C MET A 54 -0.01 -18.22 -3.11
N MET A 55 -0.60 -19.41 -2.90
CA MET A 55 -0.13 -20.39 -1.92
C MET A 55 1.22 -21.02 -2.26
N GLU A 56 1.74 -20.80 -3.47
CA GLU A 56 3.10 -21.18 -3.82
C GLU A 56 4.14 -20.30 -3.09
N GLU A 57 3.77 -19.08 -2.68
CA GLU A 57 4.58 -18.23 -1.81
C GLU A 57 4.38 -18.63 -0.33
N PRO A 58 5.43 -18.99 0.42
CA PRO A 58 5.28 -19.52 1.79
C PRO A 58 4.60 -18.55 2.78
N PHE A 59 4.88 -17.25 2.63
CA PHE A 59 4.29 -16.21 3.47
C PHE A 59 2.78 -16.06 3.19
N LEU A 60 2.39 -16.01 1.92
CA LEU A 60 0.98 -15.98 1.52
C LEU A 60 0.23 -17.24 1.93
N LEU A 61 0.85 -18.43 1.80
CA LEU A 61 0.27 -19.67 2.28
C LEU A 61 -0.10 -19.57 3.76
N ARG A 62 0.80 -19.06 4.60
CA ARG A 62 0.52 -18.83 6.02
C ARG A 62 -0.62 -17.83 6.23
N MET A 63 -0.62 -16.71 5.50
CA MET A 63 -1.67 -15.69 5.61
C MET A 63 -3.04 -16.25 5.22
N ILE A 64 -3.12 -16.90 4.06
CA ILE A 64 -4.35 -17.51 3.53
C ILE A 64 -4.92 -18.51 4.54
N LEU A 65 -4.10 -19.42 5.07
CA LEU A 65 -4.56 -20.38 6.06
C LEU A 65 -5.02 -19.71 7.37
N THR A 66 -4.44 -18.57 7.73
CA THR A 66 -4.81 -17.82 8.93
C THR A 66 -6.18 -17.15 8.79
N ILE A 67 -6.50 -16.63 7.61
CA ILE A 67 -7.74 -15.90 7.34
C ILE A 67 -8.87 -16.79 6.83
N LEU A 68 -8.57 -17.96 6.25
CA LEU A 68 -9.56 -18.78 5.53
C LEU A 68 -10.87 -19.01 6.31
N PRO A 69 -10.86 -19.26 7.64
CA PRO A 69 -12.10 -19.49 8.39
C PRO A 69 -13.03 -18.28 8.51
N SER A 70 -12.47 -17.07 8.63
CA SER A 70 -13.23 -15.82 8.68
C SER A 70 -13.62 -15.39 7.26
N PHE A 71 -12.66 -15.53 6.33
CA PHE A 71 -12.79 -15.21 4.92
C PHE A 71 -13.93 -15.98 4.25
N SER A 72 -14.06 -17.29 4.51
CA SER A 72 -15.13 -18.12 3.90
C SER A 72 -16.55 -17.76 4.34
N LYS A 73 -16.70 -16.97 5.41
CA LYS A 73 -18.01 -16.49 5.89
C LYS A 73 -18.39 -15.15 5.28
N GLN A 74 -17.42 -14.36 4.83
CA GLN A 74 -17.62 -12.99 4.36
C GLN A 74 -17.71 -12.87 2.84
N TYR A 75 -17.05 -13.73 2.08
CA TYR A 75 -17.00 -13.63 0.62
C TYR A 75 -17.93 -14.64 -0.07
N PRO A 76 -18.74 -14.21 -1.06
CA PRO A 76 -19.53 -15.11 -1.89
C PRO A 76 -18.68 -16.15 -2.63
N LEU A 77 -19.29 -17.27 -2.98
CA LEU A 77 -18.66 -18.33 -3.78
C LEU A 77 -18.31 -17.81 -5.18
N ALA A 78 -17.18 -18.25 -5.73
CA ALA A 78 -16.70 -17.99 -7.10
C ALA A 78 -16.10 -16.59 -7.41
N THR A 79 -15.85 -15.74 -6.40
CA THR A 79 -15.13 -14.48 -6.63
C THR A 79 -13.65 -14.72 -6.96
N LYS A 80 -13.12 -14.07 -8.00
CA LYS A 80 -11.68 -14.02 -8.26
C LYS A 80 -11.03 -13.14 -7.19
N ILE A 81 -10.41 -13.76 -6.19
CA ILE A 81 -9.75 -13.06 -5.09
C ILE A 81 -8.38 -12.56 -5.53
N SER A 82 -8.11 -11.28 -5.31
CA SER A 82 -6.80 -10.66 -5.55
C SER A 82 -5.85 -10.80 -4.36
N LYS A 83 -4.54 -10.58 -4.59
CA LYS A 83 -3.54 -10.58 -3.51
C LYS A 83 -3.88 -9.46 -2.53
N ALA A 84 -4.25 -8.27 -3.02
CA ALA A 84 -4.68 -7.12 -2.22
C ALA A 84 -5.84 -7.47 -1.26
N GLN A 85 -6.84 -8.25 -1.69
CA GLN A 85 -7.95 -8.68 -0.84
C GLN A 85 -7.53 -9.67 0.25
N VAL A 86 -6.54 -10.55 -0.03
CA VAL A 86 -5.93 -11.42 0.99
C VAL A 86 -5.22 -10.59 2.06
N TYR A 87 -4.43 -9.58 1.66
CA TYR A 87 -3.76 -8.67 2.60
C TYR A 87 -4.75 -7.84 3.41
N GLU A 88 -5.81 -7.34 2.76
CA GLU A 88 -6.88 -6.59 3.43
C GLU A 88 -7.56 -7.41 4.53
N ALA A 89 -7.98 -8.63 4.21
CA ALA A 89 -8.62 -9.52 5.17
C ALA A 89 -7.67 -9.91 6.31
N PHE A 90 -6.39 -10.20 5.99
CA PHE A 90 -5.37 -10.50 7.00
C PHE A 90 -5.13 -9.32 7.94
N ASN A 91 -4.91 -8.12 7.38
CA ASN A 91 -4.67 -6.92 8.17
C ASN A 91 -5.88 -6.54 9.01
N LYS A 92 -7.11 -6.69 8.49
CA LYS A 92 -8.33 -6.48 9.27
C LYS A 92 -8.37 -7.40 10.50
N GLN A 93 -8.19 -8.71 10.31
CA GLN A 93 -8.20 -9.69 11.41
C GLN A 93 -7.05 -9.46 12.40
N TRP A 94 -5.87 -9.11 11.89
CA TRP A 94 -4.68 -8.87 12.72
C TRP A 94 -4.81 -7.60 13.56
N ILE A 95 -5.27 -6.49 12.96
CA ILE A 95 -5.53 -5.23 13.68
C ILE A 95 -6.66 -5.45 14.70
N ASP A 96 -7.77 -6.08 14.33
CA ASP A 96 -8.88 -6.35 15.26
C ASP A 96 -8.41 -7.13 16.49
N SER A 97 -7.53 -8.11 16.30
CA SER A 97 -6.95 -8.90 17.39
C SER A 97 -6.01 -8.08 18.29
N ARG A 98 -5.23 -7.16 17.72
CA ARG A 98 -4.31 -6.28 18.48
C ARG A 98 -5.07 -5.18 19.23
N VAL A 99 -6.01 -4.52 18.55
CA VAL A 99 -6.89 -3.51 19.15
C VAL A 99 -7.67 -4.10 20.32
N LYS A 100 -8.21 -5.33 20.20
CA LYS A 100 -8.90 -5.99 21.32
C LYS A 100 -7.98 -6.20 22.53
N LYS A 101 -6.71 -6.57 22.31
CA LYS A 101 -5.72 -6.71 23.40
C LYS A 101 -5.39 -5.37 24.05
N ILE A 102 -5.16 -4.33 23.24
CA ILE A 102 -4.81 -2.99 23.71
C ILE A 102 -5.99 -2.35 24.46
N ALA A 103 -7.19 -2.40 23.89
CA ALA A 103 -8.40 -1.86 24.52
C ALA A 103 -8.66 -2.53 25.89
N ASN A 104 -8.45 -3.84 25.99
CA ASN A 104 -8.53 -4.55 27.27
C ASN A 104 -7.46 -4.12 28.28
N GLN A 105 -6.23 -3.82 27.82
CA GLN A 105 -5.13 -3.35 28.67
C GLN A 105 -5.31 -1.91 29.13
N LEU A 106 -5.80 -1.03 28.25
CA LEU A 106 -5.95 0.41 28.50
C LEU A 106 -7.34 0.79 29.05
N LYS A 107 -8.27 -0.15 29.19
CA LYS A 107 -9.68 0.10 29.53
C LYS A 107 -10.35 1.14 28.61
N GLU A 108 -9.92 1.20 27.35
CA GLU A 108 -10.33 2.25 26.42
C GLU A 108 -11.67 1.94 25.75
N MET A 109 -12.58 2.92 25.75
CA MET A 109 -13.95 2.78 25.24
C MET A 109 -14.11 2.97 23.73
N HIS A 110 -13.06 3.34 22.99
CA HIS A 110 -13.16 3.62 21.54
C HIS A 110 -12.20 2.79 20.66
N PRO A 111 -12.40 1.46 20.53
CA PRO A 111 -11.58 0.58 19.67
C PRO A 111 -11.40 1.06 18.23
N GLN A 112 -12.38 1.79 17.70
CA GLN A 112 -12.39 2.23 16.30
C GLN A 112 -11.40 3.37 16.04
N LYS A 113 -11.19 4.25 17.01
CA LYS A 113 -10.16 5.30 16.92
C LYS A 113 -8.76 4.68 16.90
N ILE A 114 -8.53 3.68 17.76
CA ILE A 114 -7.26 2.94 17.80
C ILE A 114 -7.03 2.25 16.45
N LYS A 115 -8.04 1.56 15.91
CA LYS A 115 -7.94 0.89 14.60
C LYS A 115 -7.55 1.86 13.49
N PHE A 116 -8.18 3.02 13.43
CA PHE A 116 -7.85 4.06 12.44
C PHE A 116 -6.42 4.57 12.61
N ALA A 117 -6.01 4.91 13.83
CA ALA A 117 -4.64 5.35 14.12
C ALA A 117 -3.59 4.29 13.75
N PHE A 118 -3.87 3.01 13.99
CA PHE A 118 -3.01 1.90 13.56
C PHE A 118 -2.87 1.83 12.04
N GLN A 119 -3.98 1.94 11.31
CA GLN A 119 -3.97 1.91 9.84
C GLN A 119 -3.20 3.08 9.27
N GLN A 120 -3.46 4.30 9.76
CA GLN A 120 -2.76 5.51 9.33
C GLN A 120 -1.26 5.42 9.62
N TYR A 121 -0.88 4.99 10.82
CA TYR A 121 0.53 4.78 11.18
C TYR A 121 1.23 3.81 10.22
N CYS A 122 0.60 2.67 9.91
CA CYS A 122 1.18 1.69 8.98
C CYS A 122 1.34 2.27 7.56
N GLN A 123 0.32 3.00 7.08
CA GLN A 123 0.33 3.62 5.75
C GLN A 123 1.44 4.67 5.63
N GLU A 124 1.53 5.58 6.61
CA GLU A 124 2.54 6.64 6.61
C GLU A 124 3.96 6.08 6.74
N LEU A 125 4.18 5.16 7.68
CA LEU A 125 5.51 4.57 7.86
C LEU A 125 5.94 3.74 6.64
N ALA A 126 5.04 2.92 6.08
CA ALA A 126 5.37 2.10 4.93
C ALA A 126 5.69 2.94 3.69
N PHE A 127 4.96 4.04 3.49
CA PHE A 127 5.23 4.98 2.42
C PHE A 127 6.57 5.71 2.65
N GLU A 128 6.86 6.17 3.87
CA GLU A 128 8.15 6.78 4.19
C GLU A 128 9.31 5.80 3.97
N MET A 129 9.18 4.54 4.40
CA MET A 129 10.15 3.48 4.10
C MET A 129 10.41 3.31 2.59
N PHE A 130 9.37 3.42 1.76
CA PHE A 130 9.52 3.43 0.30
C PHE A 130 10.29 4.66 -0.21
N ILE A 131 9.95 5.86 0.28
CA ILE A 131 10.63 7.11 -0.10
C ILE A 131 12.12 7.05 0.25
N GLN A 132 12.45 6.57 1.45
CA GLN A 132 13.83 6.43 1.91
C GLN A 132 14.58 5.26 1.25
N GLY A 133 13.89 4.37 0.54
CA GLY A 133 14.49 3.16 -0.06
C GLY A 133 15.02 2.17 0.99
N ASN A 134 14.46 2.19 2.21
CA ASN A 134 14.89 1.36 3.33
C ASN A 134 13.70 0.63 3.96
N GLN A 135 13.84 -0.68 4.18
CA GLN A 135 12.80 -1.54 4.78
C GLN A 135 12.82 -1.52 6.32
N THR A 136 13.85 -0.89 6.90
CA THR A 136 14.08 -0.85 8.34
C THR A 136 14.03 0.60 8.82
N ALA A 137 13.19 0.86 9.81
CA ALA A 137 13.14 2.14 10.51
C ALA A 137 13.94 2.06 11.82
N ILE A 138 14.64 3.16 12.13
CA ILE A 138 15.59 3.21 13.25
C ILE A 138 15.06 4.15 14.34
N GLU A 139 14.78 3.62 15.53
CA GLU A 139 14.40 4.39 16.72
C GLU A 139 15.63 5.06 17.33
N ASN A 140 15.57 6.37 17.57
CA ASN A 140 16.66 7.04 18.29
C ASN A 140 16.56 6.70 19.78
N ASP A 141 17.67 6.26 20.38
CA ASP A 141 17.82 6.19 21.83
C ASP A 141 17.80 7.61 22.40
N LYS A 142 16.61 8.15 22.66
CA LYS A 142 16.51 9.22 23.64
C LYS A 142 16.81 8.54 24.96
N GLU A 143 17.99 8.79 25.54
CA GLU A 143 18.21 8.60 26.97
C GLU A 143 17.04 9.25 27.68
N TYR A 144 16.09 8.43 28.14
CA TYR A 144 15.11 8.87 29.10
C TYR A 144 15.90 9.18 30.37
N LYS A 145 16.41 10.41 30.49
CA LYS A 145 16.69 10.98 31.80
C LYS A 145 15.39 10.82 32.56
N LYS A 146 15.37 9.86 33.49
CA LYS A 146 14.35 9.74 34.53
C LYS A 146 14.24 11.11 35.20
N ILE A 147 13.32 11.93 34.71
CA ILE A 147 12.82 13.04 35.50
C ILE A 147 11.92 12.37 36.53
N ASN A 148 12.52 12.10 37.69
CA ASN A 148 11.80 11.81 38.92
C ASN A 148 10.79 12.93 39.14
N ILE A 149 9.51 12.69 38.87
CA ILE A 149 8.45 13.45 39.51
C ILE A 149 7.69 12.47 40.39
N CYS A 150 8.06 12.54 41.66
CA CYS A 150 7.41 11.92 42.77
C CYS A 150 6.05 12.60 42.99
N THR A 151 4.99 11.80 43.04
CA THR A 151 3.77 11.96 43.87
C THR A 151 2.94 13.27 43.83
N LYS A 152 1.68 13.06 43.38
CA LYS A 152 0.37 13.64 43.80
C LYS A 152 -0.13 14.93 43.11
N PRO A 153 -1.45 15.16 43.11
CA PRO A 153 -2.53 14.43 42.44
C PRO A 153 -3.25 15.35 41.39
N ASP A 154 -4.18 14.80 40.62
CA ASP A 154 -5.05 15.52 39.66
C ASP A 154 -5.56 16.89 40.18
N PRO A 155 -5.69 17.92 39.31
CA PRO A 155 -7.00 18.09 38.68
C PRO A 155 -7.05 18.66 37.25
N THR A 156 -8.13 18.25 36.57
CA THR A 156 -8.96 18.95 35.57
C THR A 156 -8.47 19.13 34.13
N ILE A 157 -9.30 18.55 33.27
CA ILE A 157 -9.37 18.62 31.81
C ILE A 157 -9.71 20.05 31.38
N GLU A 158 -8.83 20.68 30.60
CA GLU A 158 -9.21 21.65 29.56
C GLU A 158 -8.36 21.40 28.31
N MET A 159 -9.04 21.02 27.22
CA MET A 159 -8.49 20.90 25.88
C MET A 159 -8.36 22.30 25.27
N GLU A 160 -7.13 22.82 25.16
CA GLU A 160 -6.80 23.82 24.15
C GLU A 160 -5.85 23.21 23.11
N ILE A 161 -6.38 22.96 21.91
CA ILE A 161 -5.57 22.78 20.71
C ILE A 161 -5.00 24.16 20.35
N LYS A 162 -3.76 24.43 20.76
CA LYS A 162 -2.97 25.53 20.22
C LYS A 162 -1.91 24.97 19.27
N CYS A 163 -2.10 25.27 17.99
CA CYS A 163 -1.03 25.28 16.99
C CYS A 163 0.09 26.21 17.51
N VAL A 164 1.25 25.65 17.84
CA VAL A 164 2.41 26.45 18.24
C VAL A 164 3.36 26.58 17.06
N GLU A 165 3.48 27.83 16.63
CA GLU A 165 4.40 28.35 15.63
C GLU A 165 5.85 27.97 15.93
N LYS A 166 6.59 27.68 14.85
CA LYS A 166 8.04 27.48 14.86
C LYS A 166 8.75 28.71 15.42
N LYS A 167 9.44 28.56 16.55
CA LYS A 167 10.60 29.40 16.87
C LYS A 167 11.88 28.63 16.62
N SER A 168 12.58 29.09 15.58
CA SER A 168 13.92 28.68 15.18
C SER A 168 14.92 28.89 16.32
N LYS A 169 15.61 27.81 16.70
CA LYS A 169 16.97 27.88 17.25
C LYS A 169 17.82 26.88 16.46
N ASN A 170 18.81 27.42 15.77
CA ASN A 170 19.80 26.70 14.99
C ASN A 170 20.48 25.61 15.82
N MET A 171 20.27 24.36 15.43
CA MET A 171 21.19 23.26 15.70
C MET A 171 21.13 22.31 14.51
N ASN A 172 22.22 22.24 13.74
CA ASN A 172 22.39 21.32 12.62
C ASN A 172 22.51 19.87 13.13
N LEU A 173 21.39 19.28 13.56
CA LEU A 173 21.21 17.83 13.55
C LEU A 173 20.31 17.53 12.35
N THR A 174 20.76 16.68 11.42
CA THR A 174 19.87 16.01 10.48
C THR A 174 18.80 15.31 11.30
N GLN A 175 17.61 15.91 11.39
CA GLN A 175 16.49 15.38 12.14
C GLN A 175 16.18 13.99 11.56
N ASN A 176 16.38 12.94 12.35
CA ASN A 176 16.17 11.58 11.88
C ASN A 176 14.69 11.45 11.48
N VAL A 177 14.44 11.15 10.19
CA VAL A 177 13.10 11.04 9.59
C VAL A 177 12.20 10.10 10.39
N TRP A 178 12.80 9.08 11.03
CA TRP A 178 12.11 8.08 11.83
C TRP A 178 11.58 8.60 13.16
N GLU A 179 12.11 9.70 13.72
CA GLU A 179 11.73 10.20 15.05
C GLU A 179 10.23 10.43 15.18
N ARG A 180 9.57 10.90 14.11
CA ARG A 180 8.11 11.14 14.11
C ARG A 180 7.29 9.86 14.30
N TYR A 181 7.87 8.69 14.03
CA TYR A 181 7.22 7.38 14.14
C TYR A 181 7.55 6.64 15.44
N PHE A 182 8.48 7.16 16.26
CA PHE A 182 8.90 6.55 17.52
C PHE A 182 8.88 7.60 18.65
N ASN A 183 7.69 7.83 19.22
CA ASN A 183 7.50 8.68 20.40
C ASN A 183 6.93 7.86 21.56
N GLY A 184 7.58 7.90 22.73
CA GLY A 184 7.02 7.65 24.07
C GLY A 184 6.40 6.28 24.34
N ASP A 185 5.28 6.04 23.67
CA ASP A 185 4.42 4.86 23.68
C ASP A 185 4.04 4.46 22.23
N SER A 186 5.06 4.37 21.36
CA SER A 186 4.82 4.26 19.92
C SER A 186 4.05 2.98 19.54
N ILE A 187 2.99 3.18 18.75
CA ILE A 187 2.26 2.15 17.99
C ILE A 187 3.23 1.18 17.27
N ALA A 188 4.44 1.66 16.92
CA ALA A 188 5.54 0.86 16.37
C ALA A 188 5.74 -0.48 17.08
N LYS A 189 5.79 -0.49 18.42
CA LYS A 189 6.04 -1.69 19.24
C LYS A 189 4.95 -2.74 19.07
N TYR A 190 3.75 -2.30 18.70
CA TYR A 190 2.57 -3.12 18.45
C TYR A 190 2.29 -3.32 16.97
N VAL A 191 3.17 -2.94 16.04
CA VAL A 191 2.96 -3.14 14.61
C VAL A 191 4.15 -3.84 13.98
N LEU A 192 5.34 -3.36 14.31
CA LEU A 192 6.59 -3.78 13.70
C LEU A 192 7.23 -4.94 14.45
N ARG A 193 8.10 -5.64 13.75
CA ARG A 193 9.01 -6.63 14.30
C ARG A 193 10.34 -5.94 14.57
N ARG A 194 10.82 -6.03 15.81
CA ARG A 194 12.19 -5.65 16.17
C ARG A 194 13.18 -6.69 15.60
N VAL A 195 14.21 -6.22 14.90
CA VAL A 195 15.25 -7.07 14.27
C VAL A 195 16.66 -6.80 14.78
N GLY A 196 16.89 -5.59 15.29
CA GLY A 196 18.11 -5.20 15.98
C GLY A 196 17.77 -4.39 17.22
N ASP A 197 18.78 -3.80 17.86
CA ASP A 197 18.57 -3.03 19.09
C ASP A 197 17.58 -1.90 18.86
N ASN A 198 17.72 -1.10 17.80
CA ASN A 198 16.79 -0.01 17.52
C ASN A 198 16.15 -0.10 16.13
N GLU A 199 16.18 -1.30 15.54
CA GLU A 199 15.75 -1.53 14.17
C GLU A 199 14.41 -2.26 14.10
N TYR A 200 13.49 -1.68 13.35
CA TYR A 200 12.12 -2.16 13.21
C TYR A 200 11.71 -2.30 11.75
N GLN A 201 11.06 -3.41 11.42
CA GLN A 201 10.53 -3.66 10.08
C GLN A 201 9.11 -4.22 10.13
N PHE A 202 8.39 -4.15 9.01
CA PHE A 202 7.16 -4.90 8.86
C PHE A 202 7.41 -6.42 8.93
N LEU A 203 6.36 -7.20 9.20
CA LEU A 203 6.47 -8.66 9.29
C LEU A 203 7.08 -9.29 8.03
N HIS A 204 6.82 -8.68 6.87
CA HIS A 204 7.36 -9.05 5.57
C HIS A 204 7.35 -7.81 4.65
N LYS A 205 8.25 -7.78 3.65
CA LYS A 205 8.35 -6.67 2.68
C LYS A 205 7.01 -6.38 2.00
N SER A 206 6.29 -7.42 1.57
CA SER A 206 4.98 -7.25 0.95
C SER A 206 3.90 -6.62 1.86
N CYS A 207 4.06 -6.67 3.18
CA CYS A 207 3.18 -5.91 4.08
C CYS A 207 3.47 -4.40 3.98
N GLN A 208 4.74 -4.01 3.89
CA GLN A 208 5.14 -2.62 3.65
C GLN A 208 4.61 -2.16 2.29
N GLU A 209 4.87 -2.91 1.21
CA GLU A 209 4.37 -2.60 -0.14
C GLU A 209 2.84 -2.45 -0.15
N TYR A 210 2.13 -3.33 0.55
CA TYR A 210 0.68 -3.23 0.72
C TYR A 210 0.26 -1.92 1.40
N TYR A 211 0.85 -1.56 2.54
CA TYR A 211 0.48 -0.33 3.24
C TYR A 211 0.86 0.94 2.47
N ALA A 212 2.01 0.95 1.79
CA ALA A 212 2.42 2.04 0.91
C ALA A 212 1.43 2.20 -0.27
N SER A 213 0.99 1.08 -0.88
CA SER A 213 -0.04 1.12 -1.93
C SER A 213 -1.36 1.72 -1.44
N GLN A 214 -1.77 1.40 -0.20
CA GLN A 214 -2.98 1.93 0.41
C GLN A 214 -2.87 3.44 0.63
N LYS A 215 -1.73 3.94 1.12
CA LYS A 215 -1.49 5.39 1.24
C LYS A 215 -1.70 6.10 -0.09
N ILE A 216 -1.08 5.57 -1.16
CA ILE A 216 -1.19 6.14 -2.50
C ILE A 216 -2.62 6.12 -3.02
N ILE A 217 -3.32 4.98 -2.89
CA ILE A 217 -4.72 4.86 -3.34
C ILE A 217 -5.59 5.86 -2.61
N PHE A 218 -5.53 5.87 -1.27
CA PHE A 218 -6.40 6.71 -0.46
C PHE A 218 -6.16 8.19 -0.73
N ASP A 219 -4.91 8.64 -0.88
CA ASP A 219 -4.62 10.02 -1.27
C ASP A 219 -5.26 10.43 -2.60
N ILE A 220 -5.31 9.52 -3.59
CA ILE A 220 -5.89 9.78 -4.90
C ILE A 220 -7.43 9.87 -4.81
N ILE A 221 -8.06 8.92 -4.11
CA ILE A 221 -9.52 8.80 -4.09
C ILE A 221 -10.19 9.67 -3.01
N SER A 222 -9.46 10.07 -1.96
CA SER A 222 -9.99 10.91 -0.89
C SER A 222 -10.10 12.39 -1.28
N TRP A 223 -9.47 12.80 -2.39
CA TRP A 223 -9.62 14.16 -2.85
C TRP A 223 -11.07 14.41 -3.28
N THR A 224 -11.66 15.43 -2.68
CA THR A 224 -12.96 16.01 -3.01
C THR A 224 -12.75 17.50 -3.24
N SER A 225 -13.60 18.11 -4.07
CA SER A 225 -13.62 19.56 -4.15
C SER A 225 -14.60 20.14 -3.12
N ASP A 226 -14.34 21.37 -2.70
CA ASP A 226 -15.16 22.12 -1.75
C ASP A 226 -16.46 22.66 -2.38
N MET A 227 -16.58 22.66 -3.71
CA MET A 227 -17.78 23.13 -4.41
C MET A 227 -18.79 21.99 -4.65
N ILE A 228 -20.08 22.32 -4.57
CA ILE A 228 -21.20 21.42 -4.90
C ILE A 228 -21.50 21.58 -6.41
N ASP A 229 -21.71 20.46 -7.11
CA ASP A 229 -22.06 20.39 -8.55
C ASP A 229 -21.05 21.03 -9.53
N ILE A 230 -19.82 20.52 -9.50
CA ILE A 230 -18.74 20.98 -10.38
C ILE A 230 -18.79 20.24 -11.70
N ASP A 231 -18.67 20.98 -12.81
CA ASP A 231 -18.49 20.37 -14.12
C ASP A 231 -17.12 19.67 -14.28
N ASP A 232 -17.01 18.84 -15.31
CA ASP A 232 -15.81 18.03 -15.55
C ASP A 232 -14.54 18.83 -15.81
N GLN A 233 -14.66 20.06 -16.35
CA GLN A 233 -13.54 20.92 -16.68
C GLN A 233 -12.99 21.61 -15.43
N GLU A 234 -13.87 22.19 -14.61
CA GLU A 234 -13.47 22.85 -13.37
C GLU A 234 -12.97 21.82 -12.36
N PHE A 235 -13.56 20.62 -12.31
CA PHE A 235 -12.99 19.51 -11.54
C PHE A 235 -11.57 19.18 -11.99
N GLN A 236 -11.34 19.08 -13.30
CA GLN A 236 -10.01 18.78 -13.84
C GLN A 236 -9.00 19.85 -13.43
N LYS A 237 -9.36 21.13 -13.57
CA LYS A 237 -8.52 22.27 -13.22
C LYS A 237 -8.14 22.29 -11.73
N GLN A 238 -9.09 22.05 -10.83
CA GLN A 238 -8.81 21.99 -9.40
C GLN A 238 -7.98 20.77 -9.02
N PHE A 239 -8.30 19.61 -9.61
CA PHE A 239 -7.54 18.39 -9.38
C PHE A 239 -6.09 18.52 -9.87
N GLU A 240 -5.86 19.19 -11.01
CA GLU A 240 -4.53 19.52 -11.54
C GLU A 240 -3.66 20.30 -10.54
N GLN A 241 -4.25 21.24 -9.81
CA GLN A 241 -3.54 22.00 -8.78
C GLN A 241 -3.18 21.14 -7.55
N TYR A 242 -3.94 20.07 -7.30
CA TYR A 242 -3.72 19.18 -6.17
C TYR A 242 -2.71 18.05 -6.45
N ILE A 243 -2.61 17.59 -7.70
CA ILE A 243 -1.73 16.45 -8.09
C ILE A 243 -0.29 16.57 -7.57
N PRO A 244 0.38 17.74 -7.57
CA PRO A 244 1.74 17.87 -7.03
C PRO A 244 1.89 17.39 -5.57
N ASN A 245 0.83 17.44 -4.78
CA ASN A 245 0.81 17.05 -3.36
C ASN A 245 0.47 15.56 -3.15
N LEU A 246 0.09 14.83 -4.19
CA LEU A 246 -0.27 13.41 -4.08
C LEU A 246 0.98 12.55 -3.85
N SER A 247 0.85 11.52 -3.00
CA SER A 247 1.91 10.54 -2.76
C SER A 247 2.43 9.85 -4.04
N ILE A 248 1.57 9.70 -5.05
CA ILE A 248 1.96 9.13 -6.35
C ILE A 248 3.00 9.99 -7.10
N ASN A 249 3.16 11.26 -6.74
CA ASN A 249 4.11 12.18 -7.37
C ASN A 249 5.49 12.23 -6.68
N CYS A 250 5.67 11.56 -5.54
CA CYS A 250 6.89 11.75 -4.73
C CYS A 250 8.12 10.99 -5.26
N LYS A 251 7.94 9.78 -5.81
CA LYS A 251 9.02 8.92 -6.31
C LYS A 251 8.46 7.92 -7.35
N LEU A 252 9.24 7.58 -8.37
CA LEU A 252 8.86 6.51 -9.32
C LEU A 252 8.72 5.17 -8.59
N LEU A 253 7.67 4.42 -8.91
CA LEU A 253 7.35 3.14 -8.26
C LEU A 253 8.15 1.95 -8.83
N ASN A 254 9.00 2.19 -9.82
CA ASN A 254 9.70 1.16 -10.62
C ASN A 254 10.54 0.19 -9.76
N GLU A 255 11.09 0.66 -8.65
CA GLU A 255 11.90 -0.16 -7.72
C GLU A 255 11.05 -1.11 -6.87
N GLU A 256 9.75 -0.82 -6.71
CA GLU A 256 8.84 -1.53 -5.81
C GLU A 256 7.59 -2.01 -6.54
N ILE A 257 7.78 -2.98 -7.44
CA ILE A 257 6.72 -3.58 -8.29
C ILE A 257 5.52 -4.08 -7.46
N GLY A 258 5.76 -4.53 -6.22
CA GLY A 258 4.68 -4.94 -5.31
C GLY A 258 3.67 -3.83 -5.05
N ILE A 259 4.12 -2.57 -4.91
CA ILE A 259 3.23 -1.41 -4.73
C ILE A 259 2.36 -1.23 -5.97
N ILE A 260 2.97 -1.25 -7.17
CA ILE A 260 2.26 -1.13 -8.45
C ILE A 260 1.19 -2.22 -8.56
N GLN A 261 1.55 -3.47 -8.27
CA GLN A 261 0.64 -4.61 -8.36
C GLN A 261 -0.54 -4.47 -7.40
N PHE A 262 -0.31 -4.05 -6.15
CA PHE A 262 -1.40 -3.86 -5.19
C PHE A 262 -2.37 -2.77 -5.61
N ILE A 263 -1.89 -1.67 -6.22
CA ILE A 263 -2.77 -0.62 -6.76
C ILE A 263 -3.53 -1.14 -7.99
N ALA A 264 -2.83 -1.81 -8.90
CA ALA A 264 -3.41 -2.37 -10.12
C ALA A 264 -4.54 -3.36 -9.83
N GLU A 265 -4.39 -4.20 -8.80
CA GLU A 265 -5.43 -5.13 -8.36
C GLU A 265 -6.70 -4.44 -7.82
N ARG A 266 -6.62 -3.15 -7.42
CA ARG A 266 -7.77 -2.36 -6.96
C ARG A 266 -8.53 -1.65 -8.07
N ILE A 267 -7.97 -1.54 -9.27
CA ILE A 267 -8.67 -0.94 -10.43
C ILE A 267 -9.95 -1.71 -10.76
N HIS A 268 -9.89 -3.05 -10.71
CA HIS A 268 -11.02 -3.92 -11.01
C HIS A 268 -11.82 -4.35 -9.77
N ASP A 269 -11.62 -3.67 -8.63
CA ASP A 269 -12.31 -4.04 -7.39
C ASP A 269 -13.76 -3.55 -7.39
N THR A 270 -14.68 -4.46 -7.08
CA THR A 270 -16.13 -4.16 -6.99
C THR A 270 -16.51 -3.28 -5.80
N ASN A 271 -15.62 -3.09 -4.83
CA ASN A 271 -15.87 -2.20 -3.70
C ASN A 271 -15.95 -0.75 -4.18
N LYS A 272 -17.08 -0.08 -3.88
CA LYS A 272 -17.39 1.29 -4.30
C LYS A 272 -16.34 2.34 -3.92
N ILE A 273 -15.54 2.07 -2.88
CA ILE A 273 -14.45 2.94 -2.47
C ILE A 273 -13.43 3.13 -3.61
N TYR A 274 -13.20 2.11 -4.44
CA TYR A 274 -12.20 2.16 -5.51
C TYR A 274 -12.77 2.57 -6.88
N THR A 275 -14.07 2.82 -7.00
CA THR A 275 -14.75 3.10 -8.29
C THR A 275 -14.13 4.27 -9.05
N ASN A 276 -13.60 5.26 -8.34
CA ASN A 276 -12.99 6.44 -8.97
C ASN A 276 -11.49 6.29 -9.25
N LEU A 277 -10.85 5.19 -8.84
CA LEU A 277 -9.39 5.05 -8.94
C LEU A 277 -8.91 5.12 -10.39
N GLU A 278 -9.52 4.33 -11.29
CA GLU A 278 -9.15 4.30 -12.71
C GLU A 278 -9.32 5.68 -13.38
N SER A 279 -10.47 6.33 -13.18
CA SER A 279 -10.75 7.63 -13.78
C SER A 279 -9.80 8.72 -13.25
N ARG A 280 -9.43 8.68 -11.97
CA ARG A 280 -8.44 9.59 -11.37
C ARG A 280 -7.05 9.38 -11.96
N LEU A 281 -6.61 8.14 -12.18
CA LEU A 281 -5.33 7.84 -12.81
C LEU A 281 -5.27 8.40 -14.25
N PHE A 282 -6.35 8.26 -15.03
CA PHE A 282 -6.42 8.89 -16.35
C PHE A 282 -6.36 10.42 -16.29
N ARG A 283 -7.02 11.04 -15.32
CA ARG A 283 -6.96 12.51 -15.12
C ARG A 283 -5.54 12.99 -14.77
N ILE A 284 -4.79 12.22 -13.98
CA ILE A 284 -3.37 12.49 -13.68
C ILE A 284 -2.53 12.45 -14.96
N ILE A 285 -2.73 11.45 -15.83
CA ILE A 285 -2.00 11.34 -17.10
C ILE A 285 -2.35 12.52 -18.01
N LYS A 286 -3.63 12.88 -18.12
CA LYS A 286 -4.10 14.01 -18.93
C LYS A 286 -3.51 15.34 -18.45
N ALA A 287 -3.42 15.54 -17.13
CA ALA A 287 -2.84 16.73 -16.53
C ALA A 287 -1.37 16.97 -16.95
N SER A 288 -0.60 15.89 -17.17
CA SER A 288 0.83 15.99 -17.53
C SER A 288 1.09 16.72 -18.84
N LYS A 289 0.07 16.85 -19.70
CA LYS A 289 0.16 17.62 -20.95
C LYS A 289 0.56 19.08 -20.71
N ASN A 290 0.17 19.63 -19.56
CA ASN A 290 0.31 21.05 -19.24
C ASN A 290 1.30 21.35 -18.11
N SER A 291 1.90 20.36 -17.46
CA SER A 291 2.74 20.56 -16.26
C SER A 291 3.86 19.55 -16.14
N GLU A 292 5.09 20.03 -15.91
CA GLU A 292 6.28 19.19 -15.71
C GLU A 292 6.44 18.71 -14.27
N HIS A 293 5.79 19.39 -13.32
CA HIS A 293 5.88 19.07 -11.89
C HIS A 293 5.16 17.77 -11.51
N ILE A 294 4.41 17.18 -12.45
CA ILE A 294 3.59 15.98 -12.22
C ILE A 294 3.99 14.80 -13.11
N ASN A 295 5.17 14.88 -13.74
CA ASN A 295 5.71 13.83 -14.61
C ASN A 295 5.81 12.48 -13.86
N ILE A 296 6.24 12.50 -12.59
CA ILE A 296 6.35 11.29 -11.75
C ILE A 296 4.95 10.69 -11.51
N ALA A 297 3.97 11.52 -11.13
CA ALA A 297 2.59 11.07 -10.94
C ALA A 297 2.03 10.42 -12.21
N ALA A 298 2.24 11.04 -13.37
CA ALA A 298 1.75 10.54 -14.64
C ALA A 298 2.45 9.24 -15.07
N ALA A 299 3.77 9.15 -14.92
CA ALA A 299 4.53 7.93 -15.19
C ALA A 299 4.11 6.77 -14.28
N ASN A 300 3.90 7.03 -12.99
CA ASN A 300 3.37 6.05 -12.05
C ASN A 300 1.93 5.64 -12.41
N ALA A 301 1.07 6.62 -12.74
CA ALA A 301 -0.33 6.36 -13.05
C ALA A 301 -0.50 5.46 -14.29
N ILE A 302 0.22 5.77 -15.37
CA ILE A 302 0.14 4.96 -16.59
C ILE A 302 0.75 3.57 -16.40
N THR A 303 1.80 3.46 -15.60
CA THR A 303 2.40 2.16 -15.22
C THR A 303 1.42 1.29 -14.43
N ILE A 304 0.67 1.89 -13.50
CA ILE A 304 -0.38 1.19 -12.72
C ILE A 304 -1.51 0.72 -13.64
N LEU A 305 -2.00 1.57 -14.55
CA LEU A 305 -3.03 1.20 -15.53
C LEU A 305 -2.56 0.06 -16.44
N ASN A 306 -1.31 0.11 -16.91
CA ASN A 306 -0.70 -0.96 -17.69
C ASN A 306 -0.63 -2.27 -16.89
N SER A 307 -0.17 -2.23 -15.64
CA SER A 307 -0.12 -3.39 -14.75
C SER A 307 -1.50 -4.01 -14.49
N ALA A 308 -2.56 -3.20 -14.49
CA ALA A 308 -3.94 -3.65 -14.41
C ALA A 308 -4.52 -4.18 -15.74
N ASN A 309 -3.72 -4.23 -16.80
CA ASN A 309 -4.12 -4.60 -18.17
C ASN A 309 -5.28 -3.74 -18.70
N VAL A 310 -5.30 -2.45 -18.34
CA VAL A 310 -6.25 -1.50 -18.93
C VAL A 310 -5.89 -1.30 -20.40
N ASN A 311 -6.88 -1.44 -21.29
CA ASN A 311 -6.66 -1.21 -22.71
C ASN A 311 -6.42 0.27 -22.99
N MET A 312 -5.31 0.58 -23.65
CA MET A 312 -4.89 1.94 -23.96
C MET A 312 -4.70 2.20 -25.46
N ASN A 313 -5.26 1.32 -26.30
CA ASN A 313 -5.37 1.51 -27.75
C ASN A 313 -6.16 2.79 -28.09
N ASP A 314 -5.85 3.37 -29.24
CA ASP A 314 -6.55 4.50 -29.87
C ASP A 314 -6.69 5.75 -28.98
N LYS A 315 -5.89 5.86 -27.91
CA LYS A 315 -5.93 7.02 -27.02
C LYS A 315 -5.15 8.19 -27.59
N ASP A 316 -5.69 9.41 -27.43
CA ASP A 316 -4.95 10.64 -27.69
C ASP A 316 -4.12 11.06 -26.47
N TRP A 317 -2.86 10.66 -26.51
CA TRP A 317 -1.83 11.01 -25.55
C TRP A 317 -0.80 11.96 -26.14
N SER A 318 -1.21 12.78 -27.11
CA SER A 318 -0.38 13.89 -27.56
C SER A 318 0.02 14.78 -26.38
N ASN A 319 1.29 15.19 -26.37
CA ASN A 319 1.92 16.06 -25.39
C ASN A 319 2.02 15.51 -23.95
N ILE A 320 1.65 14.25 -23.66
CA ILE A 320 1.81 13.71 -22.29
C ILE A 320 3.28 13.67 -21.89
N LYS A 321 3.54 13.76 -20.59
CA LYS A 321 4.90 13.70 -20.03
C LYS A 321 4.98 12.59 -18.99
N ILE A 322 5.54 11.46 -19.38
CA ILE A 322 5.59 10.23 -18.57
C ILE A 322 7.00 9.62 -18.50
N PRO A 323 8.06 10.41 -18.28
CA PRO A 323 9.41 9.87 -18.28
C PRO A 323 9.57 8.77 -17.21
N GLY A 324 10.22 7.67 -17.59
CA GLY A 324 10.46 6.51 -16.73
C GLY A 324 9.26 5.57 -16.55
N ALA A 325 8.16 5.74 -17.28
CA ALA A 325 7.01 4.82 -17.19
C ALA A 325 7.34 3.40 -17.69
N ILE A 326 6.67 2.39 -17.13
CA ILE A 326 6.79 0.99 -17.56
C ILE A 326 5.54 0.58 -18.35
N LEU A 327 5.66 0.58 -19.67
CA LEU A 327 4.63 0.18 -20.64
C LEU A 327 4.95 -1.17 -21.30
N ASP A 328 5.70 -2.03 -20.60
CA ASP A 328 5.97 -3.39 -21.04
C ASP A 328 4.66 -4.15 -21.25
N ARG A 329 4.55 -4.85 -22.39
CA ARG A 329 3.35 -5.59 -22.82
C ARG A 329 2.07 -4.76 -22.90
N ALA A 330 2.16 -3.44 -22.98
CA ALA A 330 1.00 -2.57 -23.07
C ALA A 330 0.26 -2.73 -24.40
N PHE A 331 -1.07 -2.59 -24.37
CA PHE A 331 -1.91 -2.47 -25.56
C PHE A 331 -2.03 -0.99 -25.95
N LEU A 332 -1.33 -0.60 -27.02
CA LEU A 332 -1.13 0.79 -27.46
C LEU A 332 -1.30 0.92 -28.99
N GLU A 333 -2.09 0.04 -29.60
CA GLU A 333 -2.37 0.10 -31.04
C GLU A 333 -3.15 1.39 -31.36
N GLY A 334 -2.74 2.12 -32.39
CA GLY A 334 -3.38 3.37 -32.82
C GLY A 334 -3.19 4.56 -31.88
N THR A 335 -2.46 4.41 -30.77
CA THR A 335 -2.27 5.46 -29.77
C THR A 335 -1.42 6.62 -30.31
N ASN A 336 -1.87 7.84 -30.04
CA ASN A 336 -1.16 9.06 -30.46
C ASN A 336 -0.24 9.57 -29.33
N PHE A 337 1.07 9.52 -29.53
CA PHE A 337 2.11 10.07 -28.67
C PHE A 337 2.78 11.32 -29.27
N THR A 338 2.12 12.03 -30.18
CA THR A 338 2.71 13.22 -30.82
C THR A 338 3.18 14.24 -29.77
N ASN A 339 4.43 14.73 -29.88
CA ASN A 339 5.08 15.64 -28.93
C ASN A 339 5.17 15.12 -27.47
N ALA A 340 4.95 13.83 -27.20
CA ALA A 340 5.04 13.29 -25.85
C ALA A 340 6.49 13.27 -25.34
N ASN A 341 6.68 13.45 -24.04
CA ASN A 341 7.93 13.11 -23.38
C ASN A 341 7.85 11.68 -22.85
N LEU A 342 8.57 10.78 -23.52
CA LEU A 342 8.68 9.35 -23.25
C LEU A 342 10.12 8.96 -22.89
N ASP A 343 10.92 9.89 -22.36
CA ASP A 343 12.30 9.60 -21.96
C ASP A 343 12.34 8.49 -20.89
N ASN A 344 13.20 7.49 -21.08
CA ASN A 344 13.37 6.31 -20.23
C ASN A 344 12.10 5.44 -20.10
N VAL A 345 11.13 5.56 -21.01
CA VAL A 345 9.92 4.70 -20.99
C VAL A 345 10.26 3.32 -21.53
N HIS A 346 9.84 2.28 -20.80
CA HIS A 346 10.02 0.89 -21.23
C HIS A 346 8.81 0.42 -22.04
N PHE A 347 9.06 -0.11 -23.24
CA PHE A 347 8.03 -0.65 -24.15
C PHE A 347 8.26 -2.14 -24.48
N VAL A 348 8.90 -2.90 -23.58
CA VAL A 348 9.27 -4.29 -23.88
C VAL A 348 8.03 -5.12 -24.18
N GLN A 349 7.95 -5.68 -25.40
CA GLN A 349 6.80 -6.46 -25.88
C GLN A 349 5.46 -5.68 -25.96
N ALA A 350 5.48 -4.34 -26.01
CA ALA A 350 4.27 -3.55 -26.18
C ALA A 350 3.69 -3.70 -27.61
N CYS A 351 2.36 -3.69 -27.71
CA CYS A 351 1.63 -3.68 -28.98
C CYS A 351 1.49 -2.24 -29.46
N LEU A 352 2.33 -1.83 -30.42
CA LEU A 352 2.43 -0.43 -30.90
C LEU A 352 2.04 -0.25 -32.37
N ASN A 353 1.28 -1.19 -32.94
CA ASN A 353 0.81 -1.10 -34.33
C ASN A 353 0.11 0.25 -34.55
N LYS A 354 0.49 0.98 -35.62
CA LYS A 354 -0.11 2.29 -35.96
C LYS A 354 0.02 3.38 -34.88
N ALA A 355 0.84 3.20 -33.84
CA ALA A 355 1.09 4.26 -32.87
C ALA A 355 1.86 5.42 -33.52
N ASN A 356 1.51 6.66 -33.16
CA ASN A 356 2.13 7.87 -33.71
C ASN A 356 3.10 8.49 -32.70
N PHE A 357 4.39 8.48 -33.01
CA PHE A 357 5.46 9.05 -32.18
C PHE A 357 6.05 10.36 -32.73
N THR A 358 5.32 11.07 -33.61
CA THR A 358 5.81 12.30 -34.24
C THR A 358 6.29 13.30 -33.18
N ASN A 359 7.54 13.74 -33.26
CA ASN A 359 8.20 14.65 -32.30
C ASN A 359 8.21 14.19 -30.83
N ALA A 360 8.00 12.90 -30.54
CA ALA A 360 8.13 12.39 -29.19
C ALA A 360 9.62 12.34 -28.76
N SER A 361 9.91 12.71 -27.52
CA SER A 361 11.24 12.48 -26.92
C SER A 361 11.30 11.07 -26.36
N MET A 362 12.33 10.30 -26.73
CA MET A 362 12.53 8.90 -26.33
C MET A 362 13.99 8.62 -25.96
N LYS A 363 14.63 9.56 -25.23
CA LYS A 363 16.00 9.36 -24.75
C LYS A 363 16.00 8.28 -23.67
N GLY A 364 16.97 7.37 -23.67
CA GLY A 364 17.00 6.22 -22.76
C GLY A 364 18.34 5.99 -22.10
#